data_AF-A0A9J6F6X1-F1
#
_entry.id   AF-A0A9J6F6X1-F1
#
_cell.length_a   1.000
_cell.length_b   1.000
_cell.length_c   1.000
_cell.angle_alpha   90.00
_cell.angle_beta   90.00
_cell.angle_gamma   90.00
#
_symmetry.space_group_name_H-M   'P 1'
#
loop_
_entity.id
_entity.type
_entity.pdbx_description
1 polymer ?
#
loop_
_entity_poly.entity_id
_entity_poly.type
_entity_poly.pdbx_seq_one_letter_code
_entity_poly.pdbx_strand_id
1 'polypeptide(L)'
;MWARQLMRVCPGLAQMADIDNLKIIHVAGTKGKGSTCAFAESILRHHGFKTGLYTHPSVVGITSLGLDHTRLLGSSVQEIAWQKAGILKRGCPAFSLPQPDRGLEVLWERARERGCTITLAPPLQTYEWDVPHCRLGIPGEPQLANASLALQLCKTWLAKHCSRASAASKKQATKEAAERVWFERHHLPVIARPFSITKLMAKGLEQCRWPGRCQVVPAGPGLTLYLDGAHTEDSINCCVRWWREAAASEQQALGTKVQVRRMLLFNCIGDRRPEILLSYLADELFHTALFTPNRLTIDKSPYSGGETPSLPLRESAVNRDLEGLKADCNDAPFASF
;
A
#
# COMPACT_ATOMS: atom_id res chain seq x y z
N MET A 1 7.52 23.32 12.08
CA MET A 1 6.55 23.94 11.14
C MET A 1 5.29 23.08 10.97
N TRP A 2 5.40 21.79 10.63
CA TRP A 2 4.28 20.84 10.43
C TRP A 2 3.51 20.44 11.70
N ALA A 3 4.16 20.45 12.88
CA ALA A 3 3.51 20.25 14.18
C ALA A 3 2.31 21.17 14.47
N ARG A 4 2.37 22.42 13.98
CA ARG A 4 1.29 23.40 14.14
C ARG A 4 0.09 23.10 13.23
N GLN A 5 0.31 22.42 12.10
CA GLN A 5 -0.78 21.93 11.24
C GLN A 5 -1.49 20.75 11.89
N LEU A 6 -0.78 19.86 12.60
CA LEU A 6 -1.38 18.70 13.27
C LEU A 6 -2.33 19.10 14.42
N MET A 7 -1.95 20.10 15.22
CA MET A 7 -2.78 20.63 16.32
C MET A 7 -4.08 21.30 15.82
N ARG A 8 -4.18 21.67 14.53
CA ARG A 8 -5.41 22.21 13.93
C ARG A 8 -6.43 21.13 13.53
N VAL A 9 -6.01 19.89 13.32
CA VAL A 9 -6.88 18.81 12.81
C VAL A 9 -7.30 17.81 13.91
N CYS A 10 -6.62 17.83 15.05
CA CYS A 10 -6.93 16.97 16.21
C CYS A 10 -7.22 17.86 17.43
N PRO A 11 -8.50 18.08 17.78
CA PRO A 11 -8.91 18.99 18.87
C PRO A 11 -8.38 18.62 20.27
N GLY A 12 -7.81 17.43 20.45
CA GLY A 12 -7.31 16.91 21.73
C GLY A 12 -5.80 16.99 21.93
N LEU A 13 -5.04 17.61 21.02
CA LEU A 13 -3.59 17.80 21.16
C LEU A 13 -3.29 19.27 21.49
N ALA A 14 -3.02 19.57 22.76
CA ALA A 14 -2.78 20.93 23.24
C ALA A 14 -1.28 21.25 23.37
N GLN A 15 -0.43 20.24 23.60
CA GLN A 15 1.01 20.39 23.81
C GLN A 15 1.84 19.35 23.04
N MET A 16 3.11 19.66 22.79
CA MET A 16 4.08 18.72 22.19
C MET A 16 4.22 17.42 22.97
N ALA A 17 4.10 17.46 24.30
CA ALA A 17 4.20 16.27 25.16
C ALA A 17 3.02 15.30 25.00
N ASP A 18 1.85 15.77 24.55
CA ASP A 18 0.69 14.91 24.29
C ASP A 18 0.94 13.97 23.10
N ILE A 19 1.84 14.40 22.21
CA ILE A 19 2.19 13.71 20.98
C ILE A 19 3.11 12.51 21.24
N ASP A 20 4.00 12.59 22.24
CA ASP A 20 4.91 11.50 22.62
C ASP A 20 4.18 10.30 23.27
N ASN A 21 2.96 10.50 23.74
CA ASN A 21 2.12 9.46 24.36
C ASN A 21 1.27 8.65 23.36
N LEU A 22 1.36 8.96 22.06
CA LEU A 22 0.59 8.28 21.01
C LEU A 22 1.21 6.94 20.61
N LYS A 23 0.36 5.94 20.35
CA LYS A 23 0.76 4.57 20.03
C LYS A 23 0.78 4.36 18.50
N ILE A 24 1.95 4.18 17.88
CA ILE A 24 2.13 4.40 16.43
C ILE A 24 2.72 3.19 15.68
N ILE A 25 2.25 2.98 14.44
CA ILE A 25 2.84 2.10 13.41
C ILE A 25 3.26 2.98 12.22
N HIS A 26 4.51 2.87 11.76
CA HIS A 26 5.00 3.64 10.59
C HIS A 26 5.41 2.68 9.47
N VAL A 27 4.82 2.86 8.28
CA VAL A 27 5.07 2.04 7.09
C VAL A 27 5.68 2.88 5.97
N ALA A 28 6.83 2.46 5.44
CA ALA A 28 7.39 2.99 4.19
C ALA A 28 7.60 1.88 3.15
N GLY A 29 7.87 2.27 1.91
CA GLY A 29 8.07 1.34 0.80
C GLY A 29 7.72 1.95 -0.55
N THR A 30 7.86 1.20 -1.63
CA THR A 30 7.40 1.66 -2.95
C THR A 30 6.01 1.13 -3.22
N LYS A 31 5.83 -0.19 -3.16
CA LYS A 31 4.57 -0.88 -3.46
C LYS A 31 3.96 -1.44 -2.17
N GLY A 32 2.63 -1.48 -2.08
CA GLY A 32 1.94 -2.11 -0.94
C GLY A 32 1.85 -1.28 0.34
N LYS A 33 2.37 -0.05 0.39
CA LYS A 33 2.23 0.86 1.56
C LYS A 33 0.76 1.06 1.96
N GLY A 34 -0.08 1.48 1.01
CA GLY A 34 -1.49 1.75 1.22
C GLY A 34 -2.23 0.53 1.75
N SER A 35 -2.07 -0.62 1.07
CA SER A 35 -2.68 -1.89 1.50
C SER A 35 -2.17 -2.36 2.86
N THR A 36 -0.88 -2.23 3.15
CA THR A 36 -0.31 -2.60 4.47
C THR A 36 -0.89 -1.72 5.58
N CYS A 37 -0.98 -0.42 5.36
CA CYS A 37 -1.64 0.50 6.28
C CYS A 37 -3.13 0.19 6.44
N ALA A 38 -3.83 -0.17 5.35
CA ALA A 38 -5.23 -0.55 5.38
C ALA A 38 -5.46 -1.82 6.20
N PHE A 39 -4.63 -2.85 6.00
CA PHE A 39 -4.69 -4.07 6.81
C PHE A 39 -4.39 -3.79 8.27
N ALA A 40 -3.34 -3.01 8.57
CA ALA A 40 -2.98 -2.66 9.94
C ALA A 40 -4.10 -1.85 10.63
N GLU A 41 -4.68 -0.87 9.94
CA GLU A 41 -5.84 -0.11 10.41
C GLU A 41 -7.02 -1.03 10.70
N SER A 42 -7.39 -1.89 9.74
CA SER A 42 -8.55 -2.77 9.87
C SER A 42 -8.38 -3.72 11.05
N ILE A 43 -7.19 -4.32 11.21
CA ILE A 43 -6.89 -5.21 12.33
C ILE A 43 -7.02 -4.46 13.66
N LEU A 44 -6.41 -3.27 13.80
CA LEU A 44 -6.44 -2.50 15.03
C LEU A 44 -7.85 -2.00 15.37
N ARG A 45 -8.63 -1.58 14.38
CA ARG A 45 -10.02 -1.17 14.55
C ARG A 45 -10.89 -2.31 15.08
N HIS A 46 -10.69 -3.53 14.58
CA HIS A 46 -11.38 -4.72 15.09
C HIS A 46 -10.97 -5.11 16.52
N HIS A 47 -9.82 -4.62 16.99
CA HIS A 47 -9.41 -4.70 18.40
C HIS A 47 -9.92 -3.50 19.24
N GLY A 48 -10.80 -2.67 18.69
CA GLY A 48 -11.44 -1.55 19.40
C GLY A 48 -10.64 -0.23 19.40
N PHE A 49 -9.56 -0.13 18.62
CA PHE A 49 -8.74 1.09 18.57
C PHE A 49 -9.20 2.07 17.48
N LYS A 50 -9.08 3.37 17.77
CA LYS A 50 -9.20 4.46 16.77
C LYS A 50 -7.80 4.78 16.21
N THR A 51 -7.67 4.97 14.90
CA THR A 51 -6.36 5.09 14.21
C THR A 51 -6.12 6.48 13.61
N GLY A 52 -4.88 6.98 13.66
CA GLY A 52 -4.42 8.26 13.08
C GLY A 52 -2.89 8.29 12.85
N LEU A 53 -2.37 9.25 12.05
CA LEU A 53 -1.00 9.29 11.51
C LEU A 53 -0.02 10.17 12.31
N TYR A 54 1.21 9.68 12.63
CA TYR A 54 2.28 10.46 13.31
C TYR A 54 3.71 9.83 13.23
N THR A 55 4.76 10.49 13.76
CA THR A 55 6.21 10.33 13.42
C THR A 55 7.15 9.64 14.44
N HIS A 56 6.70 9.18 15.62
CA HIS A 56 7.53 8.39 16.56
C HIS A 56 7.00 6.94 16.73
N PRO A 57 7.29 6.03 15.78
CA PRO A 57 6.69 4.69 15.75
C PRO A 57 7.11 3.77 16.89
N SER A 58 6.16 3.00 17.42
CA SER A 58 6.41 1.89 18.35
C SER A 58 6.88 0.61 17.64
N VAL A 59 6.58 0.52 16.34
CA VAL A 59 7.02 -0.52 15.40
C VAL A 59 7.04 0.06 13.98
N VAL A 60 8.00 -0.41 13.18
CA VAL A 60 8.25 0.07 11.82
C VAL A 60 8.12 -1.06 10.79
N GLY A 61 7.54 -0.77 9.63
CA GLY A 61 7.42 -1.71 8.51
C GLY A 61 7.96 -1.14 7.20
N ILE A 62 8.73 -1.94 6.46
CA ILE A 62 9.17 -1.62 5.09
C ILE A 62 8.57 -2.64 4.13
N THR A 63 7.66 -2.17 3.26
CA THR A 63 7.05 -3.00 2.22
C THR A 63 8.01 -3.19 1.05
N SER A 64 7.58 -3.93 0.01
CA SER A 64 8.40 -4.15 -1.19
C SER A 64 8.88 -2.82 -1.81
N LEU A 65 10.18 -2.75 -2.03
CA LEU A 65 10.87 -1.70 -2.75
C LEU A 65 10.94 -2.06 -4.22
N GLY A 66 10.61 -1.08 -5.05
CA GLY A 66 10.74 -1.16 -6.49
C GLY A 66 11.13 0.21 -7.02
N LEU A 67 11.63 0.21 -8.25
CA LEU A 67 11.91 1.43 -8.99
C LEU A 67 10.57 2.11 -9.32
N ASP A 68 10.28 3.19 -8.62
CA ASP A 68 9.18 4.12 -8.89
C ASP A 68 9.62 5.48 -8.36
N HIS A 69 9.36 6.54 -9.11
CA HIS A 69 9.85 7.89 -8.80
C HIS A 69 11.40 7.99 -8.69
N THR A 70 12.12 7.44 -9.67
CA THR A 70 13.60 7.42 -9.74
C THR A 70 14.25 8.81 -9.70
N ARG A 71 13.51 9.86 -10.09
CA ARG A 71 13.98 11.27 -10.03
C ARG A 71 14.15 11.82 -8.60
N LEU A 72 13.51 11.23 -7.58
CA LEU A 72 13.50 11.74 -6.20
C LEU A 72 14.16 10.81 -5.18
N LEU A 73 14.07 9.49 -5.38
CA LEU A 73 14.48 8.50 -4.38
C LEU A 73 15.77 7.75 -4.75
N GLY A 74 16.30 8.00 -5.95
CA GLY A 74 17.49 7.35 -6.48
C GLY A 74 17.21 6.50 -7.72
N SER A 75 18.26 6.20 -8.48
CA SER A 75 18.19 5.40 -9.71
C SER A 75 18.35 3.89 -9.45
N SER A 76 18.66 3.50 -8.21
CA SER A 76 18.86 2.11 -7.81
C SER A 76 17.99 1.71 -6.61
N VAL A 77 17.70 0.41 -6.50
CA VAL A 77 16.96 -0.15 -5.36
C VAL A 77 17.69 0.13 -4.04
N GLN A 78 19.02 0.16 -4.06
CA GLN A 78 19.88 0.46 -2.92
C GLN A 78 19.69 1.90 -2.42
N GLU A 79 19.68 2.89 -3.31
CA GLU A 79 19.42 4.29 -2.94
C GLU A 79 18.01 4.46 -2.38
N ILE A 80 17.02 3.83 -3.02
CA ILE A 80 15.63 3.81 -2.56
C ILE A 80 15.52 3.17 -1.17
N ALA A 81 16.22 2.06 -0.95
CA ALA A 81 16.30 1.37 0.34
C ALA A 81 16.93 2.27 1.39
N TRP A 82 18.03 2.95 1.07
CA TRP A 82 18.72 3.86 1.99
C TRP A 82 17.81 5.00 2.43
N GLN A 83 17.11 5.64 1.47
CA GLN A 83 16.17 6.72 1.74
C GLN A 83 15.02 6.25 2.62
N LYS A 84 14.40 5.12 2.27
CA LYS A 84 13.26 4.57 3.02
C LYS A 84 13.66 4.02 4.38
N ALA A 85 14.88 3.54 4.56
CA ALA A 85 15.43 3.16 5.84
C ALA A 85 15.60 4.36 6.80
N GLY A 86 15.41 5.60 6.34
CA GLY A 86 15.32 6.77 7.21
C GLY A 86 14.20 6.70 8.25
N ILE A 87 13.20 5.83 8.06
CA ILE A 87 12.13 5.60 9.06
C ILE A 87 12.57 4.70 10.22
N LEU A 88 13.71 4.03 10.11
CA LEU A 88 14.26 3.20 11.18
C LEU A 88 14.66 4.08 12.37
N LYS A 89 14.22 3.68 13.57
CA LYS A 89 14.45 4.43 14.82
C LYS A 89 15.14 3.54 15.85
N ARG A 90 16.09 4.11 16.57
CA ARG A 90 16.85 3.42 17.63
C ARG A 90 15.91 2.75 18.63
N GLY A 91 16.18 1.50 18.96
CA GLY A 91 15.38 0.71 19.92
C GLY A 91 13.96 0.34 19.44
N CYS A 92 13.58 0.70 18.21
CA CYS A 92 12.29 0.34 17.64
C CYS A 92 12.41 -0.95 16.80
N PRO A 93 11.59 -1.99 17.05
CA PRO A 93 11.56 -3.17 16.22
C PRO A 93 11.05 -2.80 14.82
N ALA A 94 11.77 -3.26 13.80
CA ALA A 94 11.43 -3.04 12.41
C ALA A 94 11.22 -4.38 11.69
N PHE A 95 10.31 -4.38 10.73
CA PHE A 95 10.04 -5.51 9.86
C PHE A 95 10.18 -5.10 8.40
N SER A 96 10.66 -6.00 7.56
CA SER A 96 10.74 -5.79 6.11
C SER A 96 10.13 -6.98 5.38
N LEU A 97 9.61 -6.73 4.18
CA LEU A 97 9.45 -7.78 3.17
C LEU A 97 10.80 -8.10 2.52
N PRO A 98 10.94 -9.24 1.82
CA PRO A 98 12.06 -9.47 0.91
C PRO A 98 12.20 -8.30 -0.06
N GLN A 99 13.44 -7.92 -0.34
CA GLN A 99 13.76 -6.81 -1.23
C GLN A 99 14.58 -7.32 -2.41
N PRO A 100 14.38 -6.78 -3.62
CA PRO A 100 15.22 -7.12 -4.76
C PRO A 100 16.64 -6.60 -4.58
N ASP A 101 17.56 -7.18 -5.35
CA ASP A 101 18.97 -6.82 -5.38
C ASP A 101 19.60 -6.76 -3.97
N ARG A 102 20.52 -5.83 -3.76
CA ARG A 102 21.14 -5.54 -2.44
C ARG A 102 20.28 -4.63 -1.56
N GLY A 103 19.00 -4.43 -1.89
CA GLY A 103 18.12 -3.55 -1.11
C GLY A 103 18.02 -3.97 0.35
N LEU A 104 17.98 -5.29 0.61
CA LEU A 104 17.89 -5.82 1.97
C LEU A 104 19.19 -5.61 2.79
N GLU A 105 20.35 -5.70 2.14
CA GLU A 105 21.65 -5.42 2.76
C GLU A 105 21.71 -3.97 3.25
N VAL A 106 21.28 -3.02 2.41
CA VAL A 106 21.21 -1.59 2.78
C VAL A 106 20.28 -1.34 3.97
N LEU A 107 19.10 -1.97 3.99
CA LEU A 107 18.19 -1.85 5.13
C LEU A 107 18.83 -2.35 6.43
N TRP A 108 19.60 -3.43 6.34
CA TRP A 108 20.28 -4.02 7.49
C TRP A 108 21.43 -3.17 8.01
N GLU A 109 22.31 -2.71 7.12
CA GLU A 109 23.40 -1.78 7.48
C GLU A 109 22.84 -0.54 8.17
N ARG A 110 21.75 0.01 7.62
CA ARG A 110 21.09 1.17 8.20
C ARG A 110 20.43 0.88 9.54
N ALA A 111 19.85 -0.30 9.73
CA ALA A 111 19.32 -0.71 11.02
C ALA A 111 20.43 -0.79 12.08
N ARG A 112 21.60 -1.33 11.71
CA ARG A 112 22.78 -1.39 12.58
C ARG A 112 23.27 0.01 12.96
N GLU A 113 23.43 0.91 11.99
CA GLU A 113 23.82 2.31 12.23
C GLU A 113 22.84 3.04 13.15
N ARG A 114 21.55 2.76 13.01
CA ARG A 114 20.49 3.38 13.80
C ARG A 114 20.29 2.71 15.17
N GLY A 115 20.97 1.60 15.45
CA GLY A 115 20.81 0.84 16.69
C GLY A 115 19.41 0.24 16.84
N CYS A 116 18.87 -0.33 15.78
CA CYS A 116 17.59 -1.04 15.77
C CYS A 116 17.67 -2.41 15.11
N THR A 117 16.72 -3.29 15.43
CA THR A 117 16.63 -4.62 14.82
C THR A 117 15.66 -4.59 13.64
N ILE A 118 16.06 -5.17 12.52
CA ILE A 118 15.17 -5.40 11.38
C ILE A 118 15.07 -6.90 11.08
N THR A 119 13.85 -7.41 10.94
CA THR A 119 13.57 -8.83 10.66
C THR A 119 12.65 -8.99 9.45
N LEU A 120 12.76 -10.10 8.74
CA LEU A 120 11.86 -10.39 7.63
C LEU A 120 10.51 -10.88 8.13
N ALA A 121 9.41 -10.37 7.56
CA ALA A 121 8.10 -10.99 7.80
C ALA A 121 8.07 -12.37 7.11
N PRO A 122 7.61 -13.43 7.79
CA PRO A 122 7.56 -14.77 7.20
C PRO A 122 6.45 -14.87 6.14
N PRO A 123 6.45 -15.89 5.26
CA PRO A 123 5.32 -16.12 4.36
C PRO A 123 4.01 -16.33 5.14
N LEU A 124 2.89 -15.80 4.64
CA LEU A 124 1.60 -15.86 5.35
C LEU A 124 1.13 -17.30 5.62
N GLN A 125 1.55 -18.25 4.78
CA GLN A 125 1.23 -19.66 4.88
C GLN A 125 1.90 -20.35 6.09
N THR A 126 2.94 -19.74 6.66
CA THR A 126 3.65 -20.29 7.83
C THR A 126 2.97 -19.97 9.16
N TYR A 127 1.92 -19.13 9.15
CA TYR A 127 1.15 -18.81 10.34
C TYR A 127 0.13 -19.90 10.60
N GLU A 128 0.01 -20.30 11.86
CA GLU A 128 -1.11 -21.08 12.36
C GLU A 128 -2.35 -20.18 12.49
N TRP A 129 -3.54 -20.77 12.45
CA TRP A 129 -4.79 -20.03 12.58
C TRP A 129 -5.65 -20.69 13.67
N ASP A 130 -6.04 -19.90 14.68
CA ASP A 130 -7.00 -20.35 15.71
C ASP A 130 -8.43 -20.48 15.18
N VAL A 131 -8.63 -20.11 13.91
CA VAL A 131 -9.90 -20.10 13.18
C VAL A 131 -9.68 -20.69 11.79
N PRO A 132 -10.72 -21.11 11.06
CA PRO A 132 -10.57 -21.49 9.66
C PRO A 132 -9.87 -20.40 8.85
N HIS A 133 -9.00 -20.81 7.91
CA HIS A 133 -8.33 -19.88 7.01
C HIS A 133 -9.33 -18.99 6.28
N CYS A 134 -9.08 -17.67 6.28
CA CYS A 134 -9.91 -16.71 5.56
C CYS A 134 -9.24 -16.24 4.26
N ARG A 135 -10.04 -15.80 3.30
CA ARG A 135 -9.53 -15.04 2.15
C ARG A 135 -9.19 -13.62 2.60
N LEU A 136 -8.17 -13.02 1.98
CA LEU A 136 -7.85 -11.61 2.22
C LEU A 136 -8.92 -10.72 1.60
N GLY A 137 -9.29 -9.65 2.31
CA GLY A 137 -10.26 -8.67 1.83
C GLY A 137 -9.76 -7.80 0.67
N ILE A 138 -8.44 -7.72 0.50
CA ILE A 138 -7.80 -7.19 -0.70
C ILE A 138 -7.15 -8.38 -1.42
N PRO A 139 -7.65 -8.78 -2.61
CA PRO A 139 -7.12 -9.93 -3.33
C PRO A 139 -5.78 -9.61 -4.02
N GLY A 140 -5.12 -10.67 -4.51
CA GLY A 140 -3.87 -10.60 -5.26
C GLY A 140 -2.66 -11.12 -4.48
N GLU A 141 -1.75 -11.79 -5.21
CA GLU A 141 -0.55 -12.43 -4.66
C GLU A 141 0.33 -11.49 -3.80
N PRO A 142 0.62 -10.23 -4.20
CA PRO A 142 1.42 -9.32 -3.36
C PRO A 142 0.79 -9.00 -2.01
N GLN A 143 -0.54 -9.16 -1.88
CA GLN A 143 -1.25 -8.88 -0.63
C GLN A 143 -0.97 -9.91 0.45
N LEU A 144 -0.55 -11.12 0.10
CA LEU A 144 -0.14 -12.15 1.07
C LEU A 144 1.06 -11.67 1.90
N ALA A 145 2.07 -11.09 1.23
CA ALA A 145 3.22 -10.50 1.89
C ALA A 145 2.82 -9.26 2.72
N ASN A 146 2.00 -8.35 2.17
CA ASN A 146 1.53 -7.17 2.89
C ASN A 146 0.71 -7.54 4.15
N ALA A 147 -0.12 -8.58 4.07
CA ALA A 147 -0.88 -9.10 5.21
C ALA A 147 0.04 -9.68 6.28
N SER A 148 1.06 -10.45 5.90
CA SER A 148 2.06 -10.95 6.85
C SER A 148 2.84 -9.83 7.55
N LEU A 149 3.27 -8.82 6.80
CA LEU A 149 3.93 -7.66 7.39
C LEU A 149 2.98 -6.95 8.38
N ALA A 150 1.72 -6.72 7.99
CA ALA A 150 0.73 -6.11 8.87
C ALA A 150 0.50 -6.93 10.15
N LEU A 151 0.48 -8.27 10.07
CA LEU A 151 0.37 -9.16 11.22
C LEU A 151 1.53 -8.98 12.21
N GLN A 152 2.79 -9.00 11.73
CA GLN A 152 3.96 -8.80 12.58
C GLN A 152 3.95 -7.42 13.26
N LEU A 153 3.60 -6.38 12.50
CA LEU A 153 3.45 -5.02 13.02
C LEU A 153 2.38 -4.95 14.11
N CYS A 154 1.18 -5.48 13.84
CA CYS A 154 0.07 -5.46 14.79
C CYS A 154 0.37 -6.28 16.04
N LYS A 155 0.94 -7.48 15.90
CA LYS A 155 1.31 -8.33 17.06
C LYS A 155 2.31 -7.63 17.97
N THR A 156 3.36 -7.06 17.38
CA THR A 156 4.40 -6.34 18.11
C THR A 156 3.83 -5.10 18.81
N TRP A 157 2.98 -4.35 18.12
CA TRP A 157 2.32 -3.19 18.68
C TRP A 157 1.38 -3.56 19.83
N LEU A 158 0.53 -4.58 19.65
CA LEU A 158 -0.41 -5.06 20.66
C LEU A 158 0.32 -5.53 21.92
N ALA A 159 1.42 -6.28 21.77
CA ALA A 159 2.23 -6.75 22.89
C ALA A 159 2.80 -5.60 23.73
N LYS A 160 3.25 -4.52 23.08
CA LYS A 160 3.78 -3.33 23.77
C LYS A 160 2.71 -2.50 24.46
N HIS A 161 1.51 -2.44 23.89
CA HIS A 161 0.52 -1.42 24.24
C HIS A 161 -0.74 -1.92 24.94
N CYS A 162 -0.98 -3.24 24.93
CA CYS A 162 -2.17 -3.86 25.51
C CYS A 162 -1.85 -4.76 26.71
N SER A 163 -0.64 -4.66 27.26
CA SER A 163 -0.12 -5.47 28.38
C SER A 163 -0.85 -5.31 29.73
N ARG A 164 -1.97 -4.57 29.80
CA ARG A 164 -2.85 -4.54 30.99
C ARG A 164 -3.87 -5.69 31.05
N ALA A 165 -3.94 -6.59 30.06
CA ALA A 165 -4.97 -7.63 29.98
C ALA A 165 -4.54 -9.08 30.33
N SER A 166 -3.30 -9.36 30.73
CA SER A 166 -3.00 -10.68 31.32
C SER A 166 -1.73 -10.68 32.17
N ALA A 167 -1.92 -10.78 33.49
CA ALA A 167 -0.88 -11.08 34.46
C ALA A 167 -0.38 -12.54 34.40
N ALA A 168 -0.83 -13.35 33.44
CA ALA A 168 -0.49 -14.78 33.38
C ALA A 168 0.78 -15.11 32.57
N SER A 169 1.35 -14.16 31.81
CA SER A 169 2.46 -14.46 30.87
C SER A 169 3.86 -14.11 31.38
N LYS A 170 4.07 -13.95 32.69
CA LYS A 170 5.39 -13.64 33.28
C LYS A 170 6.43 -14.78 33.17
N LYS A 171 6.08 -15.96 32.65
CA LYS A 171 7.02 -17.07 32.46
C LYS A 171 7.74 -17.09 31.09
N GLN A 172 7.42 -16.18 30.17
CA GLN A 172 7.96 -16.23 28.79
C GLN A 172 8.98 -15.12 28.48
N ALA A 173 9.30 -14.24 29.42
CA ALA A 173 10.30 -13.18 29.24
C ALA A 173 11.76 -13.67 29.40
N THR A 174 11.97 -14.82 30.05
CA THR A 174 13.32 -15.36 30.32
C THR A 174 13.92 -16.14 29.15
N LYS A 175 13.13 -16.55 28.15
CA LYS A 175 13.62 -17.24 26.95
C LYS A 175 14.03 -16.27 25.82
N GLU A 176 13.40 -15.09 25.76
CA GLU A 176 13.71 -14.04 24.78
C GLU A 176 15.11 -13.43 24.97
N ALA A 177 15.64 -13.44 26.20
CA ALA A 177 17.00 -13.03 26.50
C ALA A 177 18.04 -14.09 26.08
N ALA A 178 17.69 -15.38 26.10
CA ALA A 178 18.57 -16.48 25.71
C ALA A 178 18.71 -16.61 24.18
N GLU A 179 17.68 -16.24 23.41
CA GLU A 179 17.74 -16.25 21.94
C GLU A 179 18.60 -15.10 21.38
N ARG A 180 18.83 -14.02 22.14
CA ARG A 180 19.78 -12.94 21.73
C ARG A 180 21.20 -13.44 21.50
N VAL A 181 21.59 -14.56 22.11
CA VAL A 181 22.96 -15.09 22.07
C VAL A 181 23.24 -15.90 20.79
N TRP A 182 22.22 -16.35 20.05
CA TRP A 182 22.43 -17.12 18.81
C TRP A 182 22.67 -16.24 17.56
N PHE A 183 22.52 -14.92 17.68
CA PHE A 183 22.51 -13.97 16.55
C PHE A 183 23.88 -13.40 16.14
N GLU A 184 24.97 -13.73 16.85
CA GLU A 184 26.26 -13.08 16.61
C GLU A 184 27.08 -13.66 15.44
N ARG A 185 26.65 -14.77 14.81
CA ARG A 185 27.54 -15.50 13.87
C ARG A 185 27.17 -15.52 12.40
N HIS A 186 25.96 -15.12 12.00
CA HIS A 186 25.61 -15.09 10.57
C HIS A 186 24.83 -13.82 10.21
N HIS A 187 25.43 -12.97 9.38
CA HIS A 187 24.99 -11.63 8.95
C HIS A 187 23.74 -11.62 8.03
N LEU A 188 22.84 -12.60 8.14
CA LEU A 188 21.61 -12.67 7.34
C LEU A 188 20.39 -12.29 8.20
N PRO A 189 19.39 -11.62 7.60
CA PRO A 189 18.22 -11.19 8.34
C PRO A 189 17.40 -12.39 8.80
N VAL A 190 17.12 -12.43 10.10
CA VAL A 190 16.29 -13.48 10.67
C VAL A 190 14.84 -13.25 10.30
N ILE A 191 14.21 -14.34 9.86
CA ILE A 191 12.79 -14.38 9.60
C ILE A 191 12.07 -14.37 10.95
N ALA A 192 11.16 -13.41 11.12
CA ALA A 192 10.37 -13.29 12.33
C ALA A 192 9.52 -14.55 12.53
N ARG A 193 9.36 -14.95 13.80
CA ARG A 193 8.63 -16.16 14.14
C ARG A 193 7.13 -15.99 13.80
N PRO A 194 6.51 -16.93 13.07
CA PRO A 194 5.07 -16.93 12.89
C PRO A 194 4.36 -17.18 14.24
N PHE A 195 3.11 -16.79 14.32
CA PHE A 195 2.27 -16.95 15.51
C PHE A 195 0.85 -17.33 15.11
N SER A 196 0.04 -17.81 16.06
CA SER A 196 -1.35 -18.15 15.75
C SER A 196 -2.20 -16.90 15.51
N ILE A 197 -2.83 -16.83 14.34
CA ILE A 197 -3.71 -15.74 13.92
C ILE A 197 -5.02 -15.86 14.69
N THR A 198 -5.27 -14.86 15.53
CA THR A 198 -6.49 -14.79 16.33
C THR A 198 -7.72 -14.49 15.47
N LYS A 199 -8.92 -14.81 16.01
CA LYS A 199 -10.21 -14.47 15.38
C LYS A 199 -10.33 -13.00 14.96
N LEU A 200 -9.84 -12.06 15.77
CA LEU A 200 -9.91 -10.62 15.45
C LEU A 200 -8.94 -10.23 14.34
N MET A 201 -7.75 -10.83 14.30
CA MET A 201 -6.79 -10.62 13.21
C MET A 201 -7.32 -11.18 11.90
N ALA A 202 -7.85 -12.41 11.90
CA ALA A 202 -8.46 -13.03 10.73
C ALA A 202 -9.62 -12.18 10.18
N LYS A 203 -10.53 -11.73 11.06
CA LYS A 203 -11.62 -10.82 10.67
C LYS A 203 -11.09 -9.50 10.08
N GLY A 204 -10.03 -8.94 10.67
CA GLY A 204 -9.39 -7.73 10.16
C GLY A 204 -8.82 -7.89 8.76
N LEU A 205 -8.18 -9.03 8.48
CA LEU A 205 -7.66 -9.38 7.16
C LEU A 205 -8.78 -9.58 6.13
N GLU A 206 -9.83 -10.32 6.47
CA GLU A 206 -10.96 -10.63 5.59
C GLU A 206 -11.81 -9.40 5.25
N GLN A 207 -12.04 -8.52 6.23
CA GLN A 207 -12.92 -7.36 6.08
C GLN A 207 -12.18 -6.09 5.60
N CYS A 208 -10.86 -6.15 5.43
CA CYS A 208 -10.09 -5.02 4.92
C CYS A 208 -10.52 -4.70 3.48
N ARG A 209 -10.73 -3.41 3.20
CA ARG A 209 -11.02 -2.89 1.86
C ARG A 209 -10.14 -1.67 1.61
N TRP A 210 -9.63 -1.55 0.39
CA TRP A 210 -8.85 -0.38 -0.02
C TRP A 210 -9.30 0.07 -1.41
N PRO A 211 -10.07 1.18 -1.52
CA PRO A 211 -10.57 1.67 -2.80
C PRO A 211 -9.44 1.87 -3.82
N GLY A 212 -9.68 1.48 -5.06
CA GLY A 212 -8.70 1.53 -6.15
C GLY A 212 -7.56 0.52 -6.04
N ARG A 213 -7.70 -0.55 -5.24
CA ARG A 213 -6.75 -1.68 -5.23
C ARG A 213 -7.49 -3.00 -5.33
N CYS A 214 -7.33 -3.66 -6.47
CA CYS A 214 -7.98 -4.92 -6.81
C CYS A 214 -9.47 -4.91 -6.44
N GLN A 215 -10.14 -3.79 -6.74
CA GLN A 215 -11.50 -3.51 -6.31
C GLN A 215 -12.47 -3.87 -7.44
N VAL A 216 -13.46 -4.71 -7.13
CA VAL A 216 -14.58 -5.02 -8.03
C VAL A 216 -15.79 -4.21 -7.60
N VAL A 217 -16.39 -3.46 -8.53
CA VAL A 217 -17.57 -2.62 -8.30
C VAL A 217 -18.67 -2.98 -9.30
N PRO A 218 -19.79 -3.57 -8.85
CA PRO A 218 -20.99 -3.69 -9.67
C PRO A 218 -21.58 -2.28 -9.90
N ALA A 219 -21.47 -1.76 -11.11
CA ALA A 219 -21.83 -0.37 -11.44
C ALA A 219 -23.21 -0.24 -12.11
N GLY A 220 -23.95 -1.34 -12.22
CA GLY A 220 -25.30 -1.39 -12.77
C GLY A 220 -25.60 -2.76 -13.38
N PRO A 221 -26.82 -2.96 -13.91
CA PRO A 221 -27.18 -4.20 -14.60
C PRO A 221 -26.20 -4.49 -15.75
N GLY A 222 -25.49 -5.61 -15.67
CA GLY A 222 -24.55 -6.05 -16.71
C GLY A 222 -23.24 -5.24 -16.80
N LEU A 223 -22.94 -4.38 -15.84
CA LEU A 223 -21.70 -3.60 -15.81
C LEU A 223 -20.92 -3.83 -14.50
N THR A 224 -19.71 -4.36 -14.66
CA THR A 224 -18.77 -4.56 -13.56
C THR A 224 -17.48 -3.80 -13.84
N LEU A 225 -17.08 -2.95 -12.90
CA LEU A 225 -15.83 -2.20 -12.95
C LEU A 225 -14.75 -2.91 -12.14
N TYR A 226 -13.60 -3.10 -12.77
CA TYR A 226 -12.39 -3.64 -12.14
C TYR A 226 -11.40 -2.49 -11.97
N LEU A 227 -11.24 -2.00 -10.75
CA LEU A 227 -10.48 -0.79 -10.45
C LEU A 227 -9.16 -1.14 -9.75
N ASP A 228 -8.05 -0.70 -10.35
CA ASP A 228 -6.72 -0.82 -9.74
C ASP A 228 -5.81 0.35 -10.15
N GLY A 229 -5.16 0.97 -9.17
CA GLY A 229 -4.18 2.04 -9.38
C GLY A 229 -2.77 1.54 -9.66
N ALA A 230 -2.59 0.44 -10.40
CA ALA A 230 -1.29 -0.08 -10.83
C ALA A 230 -0.66 0.86 -11.87
N HIS A 231 0.66 1.03 -11.79
CA HIS A 231 1.37 2.02 -12.60
C HIS A 231 2.89 1.76 -12.71
N THR A 232 3.31 0.56 -12.34
CA THR A 232 4.65 0.00 -12.54
C THR A 232 4.49 -1.36 -13.21
N GLU A 233 5.51 -1.85 -13.91
CA GLU A 233 5.47 -3.13 -14.63
C GLU A 233 4.97 -4.27 -13.73
N ASP A 234 5.61 -4.51 -12.57
CA ASP A 234 5.16 -5.58 -11.67
C ASP A 234 3.72 -5.38 -11.17
N SER A 235 3.33 -4.14 -10.87
CA SER A 235 1.97 -3.87 -10.36
C SER A 235 0.92 -4.09 -11.44
N ILE A 236 1.23 -3.79 -12.71
CA ILE A 236 0.33 -4.05 -13.84
C ILE A 236 0.22 -5.55 -14.05
N ASN A 237 1.33 -6.30 -14.02
CA ASN A 237 1.29 -7.76 -14.13
C ASN A 237 0.45 -8.40 -13.01
N CYS A 238 0.63 -7.94 -11.77
CA CYS A 238 -0.21 -8.38 -10.64
C CYS A 238 -1.69 -8.03 -10.84
N CYS A 239 -1.98 -6.81 -11.34
CA CYS A 239 -3.33 -6.37 -11.64
C CYS A 239 -3.98 -7.25 -12.71
N VAL A 240 -3.27 -7.56 -13.80
CA VAL A 240 -3.77 -8.42 -14.88
C VAL A 240 -4.08 -9.83 -14.38
N ARG A 241 -3.22 -10.42 -13.54
CA ARG A 241 -3.49 -11.74 -12.94
C ARG A 241 -4.76 -11.72 -12.09
N TRP A 242 -4.87 -10.74 -11.18
CA TRP A 242 -6.07 -10.56 -10.36
C TRP A 242 -7.33 -10.38 -11.22
N TRP A 243 -7.26 -9.51 -12.24
CA TRP A 243 -8.37 -9.25 -13.13
C TRP A 243 -8.80 -10.52 -13.89
N ARG A 244 -7.86 -11.31 -14.41
CA ARG A 244 -8.16 -12.58 -15.09
C ARG A 244 -8.92 -13.54 -14.18
N GLU A 245 -8.47 -13.69 -12.95
CA GLU A 245 -9.13 -14.55 -11.95
C GLU A 245 -10.54 -14.04 -11.61
N ALA A 246 -10.67 -12.74 -11.35
CA ALA A 246 -11.94 -12.13 -10.97
C ALA A 246 -12.96 -12.18 -12.12
N ALA A 247 -12.54 -11.84 -13.34
CA ALA A 247 -13.37 -11.87 -14.54
C ALA A 247 -13.75 -13.31 -14.94
N ALA A 248 -12.86 -14.29 -14.76
CA ALA A 248 -13.19 -15.70 -14.98
C ALA A 248 -14.24 -16.21 -13.97
N SER A 249 -14.12 -15.81 -12.69
CA SER A 249 -15.12 -16.16 -11.68
C SER A 249 -16.49 -15.54 -11.99
N GLU A 250 -16.53 -14.30 -12.50
CA GLU A 250 -17.77 -13.65 -12.94
C GLU A 250 -18.37 -14.36 -14.17
N GLN A 251 -17.57 -14.66 -15.18
CA GLN A 251 -18.03 -15.40 -16.36
C GLN A 251 -18.60 -16.77 -16.00
N GLN A 252 -17.96 -17.48 -15.07
CA GLN A 252 -18.45 -18.77 -14.58
C GLN A 252 -19.82 -18.64 -13.91
N ALA A 253 -20.03 -17.57 -13.14
CA ALA A 253 -21.32 -17.30 -12.49
C ALA A 253 -22.42 -16.91 -13.50
N LEU A 254 -22.07 -16.21 -14.58
CA LEU A 254 -23.00 -15.82 -15.65
C LEU A 254 -23.34 -16.98 -16.61
N GLY A 255 -22.49 -18.01 -16.67
CA GLY A 255 -22.63 -19.14 -17.59
C GLY A 255 -22.09 -18.85 -19.00
N THR A 256 -21.96 -19.90 -19.82
CA THR A 256 -21.30 -19.84 -21.14
C THR A 256 -22.14 -19.20 -22.25
N LYS A 257 -23.43 -18.99 -22.01
CA LYS A 257 -24.36 -18.38 -22.99
C LYS A 257 -24.35 -16.86 -22.97
N VAL A 258 -23.78 -16.24 -21.93
CA VAL A 258 -23.71 -14.78 -21.79
C VAL A 258 -22.42 -14.28 -22.43
N GLN A 259 -22.56 -13.50 -23.50
CA GLN A 259 -21.44 -12.85 -24.16
C GLN A 259 -20.98 -11.64 -23.31
N VAL A 260 -19.74 -11.68 -22.83
CA VAL A 260 -19.16 -10.59 -22.03
C VAL A 260 -18.22 -9.77 -22.90
N ARG A 261 -18.48 -8.46 -22.99
CA ARG A 261 -17.57 -7.51 -23.63
C ARG A 261 -16.66 -6.89 -22.58
N ARG A 262 -15.36 -6.87 -22.85
CA ARG A 262 -14.32 -6.38 -21.94
C ARG A 262 -13.73 -5.09 -22.50
N MET A 263 -13.68 -4.05 -21.68
CA MET A 263 -13.15 -2.75 -22.05
C MET A 263 -12.03 -2.34 -21.10
N LEU A 264 -10.93 -1.84 -21.62
CA LEU A 264 -9.85 -1.24 -20.85
C LEU A 264 -10.10 0.27 -20.74
N LEU A 265 -10.07 0.80 -19.52
CA LEU A 265 -9.98 2.23 -19.27
C LEU A 265 -8.60 2.52 -18.69
N PHE A 266 -7.74 3.21 -19.45
CA PHE A 266 -6.35 3.43 -19.06
C PHE A 266 -6.01 4.92 -18.98
N ASN A 267 -5.26 5.28 -17.95
CA ASN A 267 -4.67 6.58 -17.78
C ASN A 267 -3.28 6.44 -17.13
N CYS A 268 -2.34 7.27 -17.58
CA CYS A 268 -0.98 7.32 -17.04
C CYS A 268 -0.57 8.79 -16.84
N ILE A 269 0.24 9.04 -15.82
CA ILE A 269 0.66 10.39 -15.41
C ILE A 269 2.17 10.42 -15.16
N GLY A 270 2.79 11.56 -15.43
CA GLY A 270 4.20 11.81 -15.15
C GLY A 270 5.14 11.15 -16.15
N ASP A 271 6.36 10.84 -15.71
CA ASP A 271 7.47 10.38 -16.57
C ASP A 271 7.47 8.87 -16.83
N ARG A 272 6.30 8.25 -16.76
CA ARG A 272 6.14 6.81 -16.97
C ARG A 272 6.12 6.50 -18.45
N ARG A 273 6.51 5.28 -18.80
CA ARG A 273 6.51 4.75 -20.17
C ARG A 273 5.23 3.97 -20.45
N PRO A 274 4.13 4.62 -20.91
CA PRO A 274 2.86 3.94 -21.16
C PRO A 274 2.99 2.79 -22.15
N GLU A 275 3.88 2.89 -23.14
CA GLU A 275 4.18 1.84 -24.13
C GLU A 275 4.61 0.53 -23.47
N ILE A 276 5.37 0.60 -22.37
CA ILE A 276 5.78 -0.58 -21.61
C ILE A 276 4.65 -1.09 -20.73
N LEU A 277 3.89 -0.20 -20.09
CA LEU A 277 2.77 -0.63 -19.25
C LEU A 277 1.66 -1.28 -20.08
N LEU A 278 1.41 -0.78 -21.28
CA LEU A 278 0.41 -1.29 -22.21
C LEU A 278 0.81 -2.63 -22.84
N SER A 279 2.10 -2.94 -22.98
CA SER A 279 2.54 -4.26 -23.47
C SER A 279 2.09 -5.41 -22.56
N TYR A 280 1.91 -5.15 -21.27
CA TYR A 280 1.35 -6.12 -20.31
C TYR A 280 -0.19 -6.21 -20.38
N LEU A 281 -0.86 -5.27 -21.05
CA LEU A 281 -2.32 -5.16 -21.17
C LEU A 281 -2.83 -5.57 -22.58
N ALA A 282 -2.02 -6.34 -23.32
CA ALA A 282 -2.15 -6.67 -24.74
C ALA A 282 -3.53 -7.13 -25.25
N ASP A 283 -3.65 -7.09 -26.58
CA ASP A 283 -4.89 -7.00 -27.38
C ASP A 283 -5.95 -8.09 -27.13
N GLU A 284 -5.58 -9.28 -26.68
CA GLU A 284 -6.57 -10.36 -26.45
C GLU A 284 -7.35 -10.23 -25.13
N LEU A 285 -6.95 -9.31 -24.25
CA LEU A 285 -7.64 -9.13 -22.98
C LEU A 285 -8.90 -8.28 -23.12
N PHE A 286 -8.89 -7.31 -24.04
CA PHE A 286 -9.91 -6.28 -24.13
C PHE A 286 -10.41 -6.12 -25.58
N HIS A 287 -11.72 -6.03 -25.72
CA HIS A 287 -12.36 -5.79 -27.03
C HIS A 287 -12.28 -4.32 -27.45
N THR A 288 -12.01 -3.42 -26.51
CA THR A 288 -11.96 -1.98 -26.71
C THR A 288 -11.09 -1.36 -25.63
N ALA A 289 -10.22 -0.42 -25.99
CA ALA A 289 -9.43 0.37 -25.06
C ALA A 289 -9.84 1.85 -25.16
N LEU A 290 -10.03 2.49 -24.01
CA LEU A 290 -10.34 3.90 -23.86
C LEU A 290 -9.22 4.56 -23.07
N PHE A 291 -8.63 5.59 -23.66
CA PHE A 291 -7.57 6.39 -23.05
C PHE A 291 -8.14 7.73 -22.59
N THR A 292 -7.99 8.05 -21.30
CA THR A 292 -8.55 9.30 -20.74
C THR A 292 -7.45 10.29 -20.41
N PRO A 293 -7.62 11.59 -20.73
CA PRO A 293 -6.68 12.63 -20.30
C PRO A 293 -6.79 12.89 -18.79
N ASN A 294 -5.75 13.45 -18.20
CA ASN A 294 -5.71 13.91 -16.81
C ASN A 294 -6.52 15.20 -16.53
N ARG A 295 -7.61 15.45 -17.28
CA ARG A 295 -8.48 16.60 -17.03
C ARG A 295 -9.50 16.26 -15.95
N LEU A 296 -9.17 16.59 -14.71
CA LEU A 296 -10.10 16.53 -13.58
C LEU A 296 -10.95 17.81 -13.56
N THR A 297 -12.17 17.76 -14.08
CA THR A 297 -13.20 18.74 -13.72
C THR A 297 -13.81 18.32 -12.38
N ILE A 298 -13.28 18.89 -11.29
CA ILE A 298 -13.85 18.68 -9.96
C ILE A 298 -14.98 19.70 -9.80
N ASP A 299 -16.21 19.31 -10.17
CA ASP A 299 -17.36 20.20 -10.03
C ASP A 299 -17.87 20.30 -8.58
N LYS A 300 -17.37 19.46 -7.67
CA LYS A 300 -17.45 19.55 -6.20
C LYS A 300 -16.63 18.41 -5.58
N SER A 301 -15.82 18.73 -4.57
CA SER A 301 -15.23 17.68 -3.72
C SER A 301 -16.36 17.08 -2.85
N PRO A 302 -16.46 15.75 -2.68
CA PRO A 302 -17.39 15.15 -1.71
C PRO A 302 -17.05 15.54 -0.25
N TYR A 303 -15.95 16.27 -0.03
CA TYR A 303 -15.49 16.75 1.27
C TYR A 303 -15.65 18.27 1.46
N SER A 304 -16.10 19.03 0.45
CA SER A 304 -16.28 20.49 0.56
C SER A 304 -17.72 20.82 0.98
N GLY A 305 -18.07 20.47 2.22
CA GLY A 305 -19.17 21.09 2.94
C GLY A 305 -18.64 22.29 3.72
N GLY A 306 -18.79 23.49 3.17
CA GLY A 306 -18.42 24.74 3.84
C GLY A 306 -17.99 25.82 2.85
N GLU A 307 -18.83 26.84 2.70
CA GLU A 307 -18.55 28.05 1.92
C GLU A 307 -17.27 28.73 2.43
N THR A 308 -16.36 29.11 1.52
CA THR A 308 -15.38 30.17 1.77
C THR A 308 -15.08 30.93 0.47
N PRO A 309 -14.76 32.25 0.56
CA PRO A 309 -15.10 33.25 -0.45
C PRO A 309 -14.10 33.33 -1.60
N SER A 310 -14.61 33.73 -2.76
CA SER A 310 -13.87 33.96 -4.01
C SER A 310 -12.83 35.08 -3.89
N LEU A 311 -11.59 34.81 -4.29
CA LEU A 311 -10.60 35.82 -4.68
C LEU A 311 -10.33 35.69 -6.19
N PRO A 312 -10.34 36.78 -6.98
CA PRO A 312 -10.20 36.72 -8.42
C PRO A 312 -8.73 36.57 -8.81
N LEU A 313 -8.38 35.49 -9.52
CA LEU A 313 -7.10 35.37 -10.22
C LEU A 313 -7.29 35.82 -11.68
N ARG A 314 -6.52 36.84 -12.07
CA ARG A 314 -6.51 37.44 -13.41
C ARG A 314 -6.11 36.42 -14.49
N GLU A 315 -7.02 36.17 -15.43
CA GLU A 315 -6.76 35.54 -16.72
C GLU A 315 -6.05 36.54 -17.66
N SER A 316 -4.73 36.43 -17.82
CA SER A 316 -4.04 36.99 -19.00
C SER A 316 -2.60 36.49 -19.10
N ALA A 317 -2.39 35.25 -19.54
CA ALA A 317 -1.06 34.79 -20.00
C ALA A 317 -1.01 33.51 -20.86
N VAL A 318 -2.12 32.82 -21.18
CA VAL A 318 -2.04 31.45 -21.76
C VAL A 318 -2.79 31.27 -23.09
N ASN A 319 -3.08 32.34 -23.84
CA ASN A 319 -3.75 32.25 -25.15
C ASN A 319 -2.95 32.91 -26.28
N ARG A 320 -1.74 32.41 -26.58
CA ARG A 320 -1.07 32.73 -27.86
C ARG A 320 -0.65 31.54 -28.72
N ASP A 321 -0.72 30.31 -28.22
CA ASP A 321 -0.24 29.13 -28.99
C ASP A 321 -1.36 28.23 -29.53
N LEU A 322 -2.61 28.70 -29.58
CA LEU A 322 -3.77 27.90 -30.05
C LEU A 322 -4.35 28.30 -31.42
N GLU A 323 -3.77 29.28 -32.12
CA GLU A 323 -4.18 29.59 -33.51
C GLU A 323 -3.35 28.86 -34.58
N GLY A 324 -2.17 28.31 -34.22
CA GLY A 324 -1.33 27.53 -35.16
C GLY A 324 -1.73 26.06 -35.36
N LEU A 325 -2.71 25.56 -34.60
CA LEU A 325 -3.13 24.14 -34.61
C LEU A 325 -4.54 23.90 -35.17
N LYS A 326 -5.17 24.94 -35.77
CA LYS A 326 -6.49 24.84 -36.42
C LYS A 326 -6.45 24.71 -37.95
N ALA A 327 -5.28 24.56 -38.56
CA ALA A 327 -5.15 24.53 -40.02
C ALA A 327 -5.01 23.14 -40.66
N ASP A 328 -4.75 22.06 -39.91
CA ASP A 328 -4.52 20.72 -40.49
C ASP A 328 -5.46 19.65 -39.91
N CYS A 329 -6.77 19.91 -39.95
CA CYS A 329 -7.81 18.91 -39.72
C CYS A 329 -8.70 18.81 -40.96
N ASN A 330 -8.15 18.22 -42.02
CA ASN A 330 -8.87 17.55 -43.10
C ASN A 330 -7.80 16.83 -43.94
N ASP A 331 -7.41 15.62 -43.50
CA ASP A 331 -7.13 14.46 -44.38
C ASP A 331 -6.35 13.35 -43.64
N ALA A 332 -6.93 12.14 -43.73
CA ALA A 332 -6.30 10.82 -43.56
C ALA A 332 -6.09 10.24 -42.13
N PRO A 333 -5.93 8.90 -41.99
CA PRO A 333 -7.04 8.00 -41.68
C PRO A 333 -6.83 7.17 -40.40
N PHE A 334 -7.90 6.51 -39.94
CA PHE A 334 -7.88 5.46 -38.93
C PHE A 334 -6.76 4.44 -39.19
N ALA A 335 -5.80 4.34 -38.28
CA ALA A 335 -4.89 3.20 -38.21
C ALA A 335 -5.34 2.29 -37.07
N SER A 336 -5.86 1.14 -37.45
CA SER A 336 -5.89 -0.08 -36.65
C SER A 336 -4.46 -0.46 -36.24
N PHE A 337 -4.24 -0.66 -34.95
CA PHE A 337 -3.19 -1.51 -34.42
C PHE A 337 -3.81 -2.40 -33.36
#